data_AF-A0A0H3ZIX4-F1
#
_entry.id   AF-A0A0H3ZIX4-F1
#
_cell.length_a   1.000
_cell.length_b   1.000
_cell.length_c   1.000
_cell.angle_alpha   90.00
_cell.angle_beta   90.00
_cell.angle_gamma   90.00
#
_symmetry.space_group_name_H-M   'P 1'
#
loop_
_entity.id
_entity.type
_entity.pdbx_description
1 polymer ?
#
loop_
_entity_poly.entity_id
_entity_poly.type
_entity_poly.pdbx_seq_one_letter_code
_entity_poly.pdbx_strand_id
1 'polypeptide(L)'
;MTIPSFESAFGRSLVFLCFFIALPTQAYTEQELKAFAKLEQKMTQQPEAAKTWPTEDIQNKAQAYREEALTLSRKVQDLIQEESLSHLLGRQKPTRHPDQAPKGVMVFVSLTMPKTALKQLLMQSAHLGVPLVIRGVLPEGFPATVKRIEALIR
;
A
#
# COMPACT_ATOMS: atom_id res chain seq x y z
N MET A 1 47.08 6.81 -49.20
CA MET A 1 45.74 6.48 -49.74
C MET A 1 45.76 4.97 -49.96
N THR A 2 45.07 4.09 -49.26
CA THR A 2 43.82 4.11 -48.49
C THR A 2 43.88 2.98 -47.44
N ILE A 3 43.32 3.20 -46.24
CA ILE A 3 43.12 2.18 -45.20
C ILE A 3 41.66 1.69 -45.33
N PRO A 4 41.37 0.38 -45.45
CA PRO A 4 40.00 -0.07 -45.43
C PRO A 4 39.53 -0.23 -43.98
N SER A 5 38.46 0.50 -43.69
CA SER A 5 37.60 0.49 -42.53
C SER A 5 37.04 -0.91 -42.19
N PHE A 6 37.50 -1.48 -41.07
CA PHE A 6 37.03 -2.76 -40.52
C PHE A 6 36.09 -2.62 -39.29
N GLU A 7 35.88 -1.39 -38.78
CA GLU A 7 35.11 -1.17 -37.54
C GLU A 7 33.58 -1.16 -37.70
N SER A 8 33.04 -1.06 -38.92
CA SER A 8 31.60 -0.82 -39.12
C SER A 8 30.72 -2.09 -39.12
N ALA A 9 31.32 -3.28 -39.20
CA ALA A 9 30.58 -4.55 -39.26
C ALA A 9 30.18 -5.07 -37.87
N PHE A 10 31.05 -4.89 -36.86
CA PHE A 10 30.82 -5.39 -35.50
C PHE A 10 29.72 -4.63 -34.76
N GLY A 11 29.67 -3.30 -34.91
CA GLY A 11 28.62 -2.47 -34.30
C GLY A 11 27.22 -2.73 -34.87
N ARG A 12 27.13 -3.10 -36.16
CA ARG A 12 25.84 -3.42 -36.81
C ARG A 12 25.31 -4.80 -36.39
N SER A 13 26.19 -5.76 -36.10
CA SER A 13 25.79 -7.09 -35.62
C SER A 13 25.27 -7.08 -34.18
N LEU A 14 25.84 -6.24 -33.31
CA LEU A 14 25.41 -6.12 -31.91
C LEU A 14 23.98 -5.52 -31.79
N VAL A 15 23.63 -4.55 -32.64
CA VAL A 15 22.29 -3.93 -32.65
C VAL A 15 21.21 -4.90 -33.12
N PHE A 16 21.54 -5.83 -34.02
CA PHE A 16 20.61 -6.89 -34.43
C PHE A 16 20.38 -7.92 -33.31
N LEU A 17 21.38 -8.21 -32.47
CA LEU A 17 21.26 -9.16 -31.36
C LEU A 17 20.34 -8.64 -30.24
N CYS A 18 20.34 -7.32 -29.96
CA CYS A 18 19.50 -6.73 -28.92
C CYS A 18 17.99 -6.69 -29.27
N PHE A 19 17.63 -6.77 -30.56
CA PHE A 19 16.22 -6.78 -30.98
C PHE A 19 15.51 -8.12 -30.70
N PHE A 20 16.26 -9.21 -30.53
CA PHE A 20 15.71 -10.55 -30.26
C PHE A 20 15.38 -10.81 -28.78
N ILE A 21 15.73 -9.90 -27.87
CA ILE A 21 15.45 -10.04 -26.42
C ILE A 21 14.18 -9.26 -26.02
N ALA A 22 13.35 -8.86 -26.99
CA ALA A 22 12.03 -8.33 -26.72
C ALA A 22 11.15 -9.43 -26.10
N LEU A 23 10.88 -9.26 -24.81
CA LEU A 23 10.01 -10.08 -23.96
C LEU A 23 8.73 -10.54 -24.71
N PRO A 24 8.33 -11.83 -24.65
CA PRO A 24 6.97 -12.18 -25.01
C PRO A 24 6.04 -11.54 -23.97
N THR A 25 5.42 -10.42 -24.33
CA THR A 25 4.15 -10.00 -23.74
C THR A 25 3.24 -11.22 -23.77
N GLN A 26 2.71 -11.63 -22.61
CA GLN A 26 1.81 -12.77 -22.49
C GLN A 26 0.49 -12.47 -23.20
N ALA A 27 0.52 -12.54 -24.52
CA ALA A 27 -0.65 -12.64 -25.36
C ALA A 27 -1.13 -14.07 -25.23
N TYR A 28 -2.37 -14.22 -24.76
CA TYR A 28 -3.04 -15.52 -24.70
C TYR A 28 -2.96 -16.20 -26.05
N THR A 29 -2.54 -17.46 -26.05
CA THR A 29 -2.46 -18.21 -27.31
C THR A 29 -3.85 -18.56 -27.81
N GLU A 30 -4.02 -18.67 -29.13
CA GLU A 30 -5.28 -19.13 -29.77
C GLU A 30 -5.78 -20.46 -29.19
N GLN A 31 -4.86 -21.30 -28.73
CA GLN A 31 -5.19 -22.59 -28.13
C GLN A 31 -5.79 -22.44 -26.73
N GLU A 32 -5.28 -21.51 -25.92
CA GLU A 32 -5.84 -21.21 -24.59
C GLU A 32 -7.20 -20.53 -24.71
N LEU A 33 -7.38 -19.57 -25.63
CA LEU A 33 -8.68 -18.96 -25.91
C LEU A 33 -9.75 -20.00 -26.27
N LYS A 34 -9.40 -20.98 -27.12
CA LYS A 34 -10.30 -22.09 -27.47
C LYS A 34 -10.57 -23.03 -26.30
N ALA A 35 -9.58 -23.27 -25.44
CA ALA A 35 -9.76 -24.07 -24.24
C ALA A 35 -10.75 -23.39 -23.29
N PHE A 36 -10.66 -22.06 -23.13
CA PHE A 36 -11.61 -21.25 -22.35
C PHE A 36 -13.01 -21.27 -22.93
N ALA A 37 -13.17 -21.00 -24.23
CA ALA A 37 -14.46 -21.03 -24.90
C ALA A 37 -15.15 -22.40 -24.75
N LYS A 38 -14.39 -23.49 -24.82
CA LYS A 38 -14.90 -24.85 -24.60
C LYS A 38 -15.29 -25.11 -23.15
N LEU A 39 -14.62 -24.46 -22.20
CA LEU A 39 -14.93 -24.55 -20.77
C LEU A 39 -16.21 -23.77 -20.45
N GLU A 40 -16.36 -22.55 -20.97
CA GLU A 40 -17.57 -21.75 -20.85
C GLU A 40 -18.78 -22.45 -21.48
N GLN A 41 -18.61 -23.04 -22.66
CA GLN A 41 -19.67 -23.81 -23.32
C GLN A 41 -20.06 -25.06 -22.50
N LYS A 42 -19.10 -25.73 -21.86
CA LYS A 42 -19.39 -26.86 -20.96
C LYS A 42 -20.15 -26.42 -19.71
N MET A 43 -19.82 -25.27 -19.13
CA MET A 43 -20.52 -24.74 -17.96
C MET A 43 -21.96 -24.35 -18.28
N THR A 44 -22.21 -23.80 -19.47
CA THR A 44 -23.57 -23.42 -19.92
C THR A 44 -24.43 -24.61 -20.35
N GLN A 45 -23.82 -25.71 -20.79
CA GLN A 45 -24.54 -26.94 -21.15
C GLN A 45 -24.81 -27.86 -19.97
N GLN A 46 -24.16 -27.65 -18.83
CA GLN A 46 -24.49 -28.37 -17.62
C GLN A 46 -25.84 -27.86 -17.12
N PRO A 47 -26.89 -28.71 -17.03
CA PRO A 47 -28.09 -28.29 -16.34
C PRO A 47 -27.66 -28.02 -14.91
N GLU A 48 -27.59 -26.74 -14.54
CA GLU A 48 -27.70 -26.34 -13.14
C GLU A 48 -29.02 -26.96 -12.69
N ALA A 49 -28.93 -28.15 -12.08
CA ALA A 49 -29.98 -28.62 -11.23
C ALA A 49 -30.16 -27.48 -10.25
N ALA A 50 -31.25 -26.72 -10.43
CA ALA A 50 -31.64 -25.64 -9.57
C ALA A 50 -31.84 -26.23 -8.19
N LYS A 51 -30.73 -26.41 -7.46
CA LYS A 51 -30.73 -26.48 -6.02
C LYS A 51 -31.16 -25.09 -5.65
N THR A 52 -32.48 -24.93 -5.50
CA THR A 52 -33.06 -23.84 -4.74
C THR A 52 -32.38 -23.93 -3.38
N TRP A 53 -31.27 -23.20 -3.22
CA TRP A 53 -30.63 -23.06 -1.94
C TRP A 53 -31.73 -22.52 -1.04
N PRO A 54 -32.05 -23.17 0.09
CA PRO A 54 -33.05 -22.66 0.99
C PRO A 54 -32.49 -21.38 1.60
N THR A 55 -32.66 -20.26 0.89
CA THR A 55 -32.08 -18.96 1.21
C THR A 55 -32.49 -18.53 2.62
N GLU A 56 -33.70 -18.89 3.03
CA GLU A 56 -34.23 -18.67 4.38
C GLU A 56 -33.45 -19.45 5.44
N ASP A 57 -33.16 -20.74 5.22
CA ASP A 57 -32.37 -21.56 6.16
C ASP A 57 -30.92 -21.05 6.28
N ILE A 58 -30.34 -20.61 5.16
CA ILE A 58 -28.99 -20.01 5.14
C ILE A 58 -28.97 -18.67 5.88
N GLN A 59 -29.96 -17.81 5.66
CA GLN A 59 -30.08 -16.52 6.35
C GLN A 59 -30.30 -16.70 7.84
N ASN A 60 -31.18 -17.62 8.23
CA ASN A 60 -31.44 -17.92 9.64
C ASN A 60 -30.20 -18.46 10.35
N LYS A 61 -29.46 -19.38 9.72
CA LYS A 61 -28.18 -19.88 10.24
C LYS A 61 -27.14 -18.76 10.33
N ALA A 62 -27.01 -17.92 9.31
CA ALA A 62 -26.08 -16.80 9.33
C ALA A 62 -26.39 -15.81 10.46
N GLN A 63 -27.68 -15.55 10.72
CA GLN A 63 -28.11 -14.69 11.81
C GLN A 63 -27.81 -15.31 13.18
N ALA A 64 -28.07 -16.61 13.35
CA ALA A 64 -27.73 -17.33 14.58
C ALA A 64 -26.21 -17.28 14.87
N TYR A 65 -25.37 -17.53 13.86
CA TYR A 65 -23.92 -17.42 14.01
C TYR A 65 -23.47 -16.00 14.31
N ARG A 66 -24.11 -14.99 13.71
CA ARG A 66 -23.83 -13.58 14.00
C ARG A 66 -24.13 -13.27 15.47
N GLU A 67 -25.27 -13.71 15.97
CA GLU A 67 -25.67 -13.48 17.36
C GLU A 67 -24.75 -14.21 18.34
N GLU A 68 -24.37 -15.46 18.04
CA GLU A 68 -23.40 -16.22 18.82
C GLU A 68 -22.02 -15.54 18.84
N ALA A 69 -21.51 -15.11 17.68
CA ALA A 69 -20.24 -14.40 17.59
C ALA A 69 -20.26 -13.08 18.38
N LEU A 70 -21.37 -12.34 18.35
CA LEU A 70 -21.52 -11.10 19.11
C LEU A 70 -21.57 -11.36 20.62
N THR A 71 -22.27 -12.42 21.05
CA THR A 71 -22.35 -12.77 22.49
C THR A 71 -20.99 -13.22 23.03
N LEU A 72 -20.27 -14.05 22.28
CA LEU A 72 -18.89 -14.44 22.61
C LEU A 72 -17.95 -13.23 22.65
N SER A 73 -18.05 -12.33 21.67
CA SER A 73 -17.22 -11.12 21.63
C SER A 73 -17.46 -10.22 22.85
N ARG A 74 -18.72 -10.02 23.25
CA ARG A 74 -19.05 -9.26 24.47
C ARG A 74 -18.49 -9.94 25.72
N LYS A 75 -18.68 -11.26 25.84
CA LYS A 75 -18.15 -12.03 26.97
C LYS A 75 -16.62 -11.93 27.06
N VAL A 76 -15.93 -11.97 25.93
CA VAL A 76 -14.47 -11.79 25.87
C VAL A 76 -14.09 -10.35 26.20
N GLN A 77 -14.84 -9.36 25.72
CA GLN A 77 -14.62 -7.94 26.05
C GLN A 77 -14.77 -7.69 27.56
N ASP A 78 -15.75 -8.32 28.22
CA ASP A 78 -15.96 -8.20 29.67
C ASP A 78 -14.82 -8.83 30.48
N LEU A 79 -14.22 -9.91 29.96
CA LEU A 79 -13.03 -10.54 30.56
C LEU A 79 -11.77 -9.70 30.32
N ILE A 80 -11.70 -9.01 29.19
CA ILE A 80 -10.66 -8.04 28.86
C ILE A 80 -11.00 -6.70 29.52
N GLN A 81 -10.97 -6.66 30.85
CA GLN A 81 -10.93 -5.39 31.56
C GLN A 81 -9.70 -4.63 31.04
N GLU A 82 -9.89 -3.51 30.34
CA GLU A 82 -8.81 -2.70 29.76
C GLU A 82 -7.72 -2.39 30.80
N GLU A 83 -8.10 -2.26 32.08
CA GLU A 83 -7.20 -1.97 33.19
C GLU A 83 -6.23 -3.13 33.52
N SER A 84 -6.67 -4.39 33.40
CA SER A 84 -5.83 -5.56 33.72
C SER A 84 -4.75 -5.80 32.66
N LEU A 85 -5.07 -5.53 31.39
CA LEU A 85 -4.12 -5.62 30.29
C LEU A 85 -3.28 -4.35 30.11
N SER A 86 -3.70 -3.21 30.68
CA SER A 86 -2.95 -1.95 30.58
C SER A 86 -1.55 -2.05 31.18
N HIS A 87 -1.42 -2.74 32.32
CA HIS A 87 -0.12 -2.98 32.97
C HIS A 87 0.77 -3.93 32.17
N LEU A 88 0.20 -4.95 31.51
CA LEU A 88 0.94 -5.95 30.73
C LEU A 88 1.33 -5.46 29.32
N LEU A 89 0.48 -4.64 28.70
CA LEU A 89 0.70 -4.09 27.35
C LEU A 89 1.61 -2.85 27.37
N GLY A 90 2.10 -2.43 28.54
CA GLY A 90 3.00 -1.29 28.68
C GLY A 90 2.43 0.00 28.07
N ARG A 91 1.10 0.12 27.93
CA ARG A 91 0.48 1.35 27.44
C ARG A 91 0.57 2.38 28.55
N GLN A 92 1.65 3.14 28.54
CA GLN A 92 1.73 4.36 29.31
C GLN A 92 0.54 5.22 28.91
N LYS A 93 -0.32 5.54 29.88
CA LYS A 93 -1.37 6.55 29.72
C LYS A 93 -0.68 7.77 29.12
N PRO A 94 -1.12 8.30 27.95
CA PRO A 94 -0.44 9.39 27.29
C PRO A 94 -0.21 10.50 28.31
N THR A 95 1.05 10.69 28.69
CA THR A 95 1.45 11.73 29.62
C THR A 95 1.38 13.02 28.83
N ARG A 96 0.17 13.55 28.65
CA ARG A 96 -0.04 14.88 28.10
C ARG A 96 0.55 15.81 29.15
N HIS A 97 1.75 16.32 28.92
CA HIS A 97 2.24 17.47 29.67
C HIS A 97 1.16 18.56 29.52
N PRO A 98 0.49 18.99 30.60
CA PRO A 98 -0.61 19.96 30.52
C PRO A 98 -0.13 21.31 29.95
N ASP A 99 1.15 21.61 30.11
CA ASP A 99 1.81 22.81 29.56
C ASP A 99 2.31 22.65 28.12
N GLN A 100 2.22 21.45 27.53
CA GLN A 100 2.69 21.17 26.15
C GLN A 100 1.57 20.79 25.19
N ALA A 101 0.30 20.80 25.61
CA ALA A 101 -0.79 20.78 24.65
C ALA A 101 -0.68 22.08 23.82
N PRO A 102 -0.28 22.02 22.53
CA PRO A 102 -0.08 23.24 21.77
C PRO A 102 -1.42 23.97 21.73
N LYS A 103 -1.50 25.13 22.38
CA LYS A 103 -2.68 26.00 22.40
C LYS A 103 -2.81 26.74 21.07
N GLY A 104 -2.68 26.03 19.94
CA GLY A 104 -2.56 26.61 18.61
C GLY A 104 -2.65 25.59 17.48
N VAL A 105 -2.57 26.09 16.25
CA VAL A 105 -2.60 25.28 15.02
C VAL A 105 -1.30 24.48 14.92
N MET A 106 -1.40 23.20 14.54
CA MET A 106 -0.26 22.35 14.19
C MET A 106 -0.36 21.97 12.72
N VAL A 107 0.75 22.09 11.99
CA VAL A 107 0.78 21.83 10.54
C VAL A 107 1.52 20.54 10.24
N PHE A 108 0.84 19.60 9.58
CA PHE A 108 1.45 18.36 9.09
C PHE A 108 1.99 18.56 7.68
N VAL A 109 3.24 18.18 7.47
CA VAL A 109 3.91 18.31 6.16
C VAL A 109 4.49 16.98 5.71
N SER A 110 4.56 16.81 4.38
CA SER A 110 5.18 15.64 3.75
C SER A 110 6.52 16.03 3.13
N LEU A 111 7.52 15.14 3.26
CA LEU A 111 8.82 15.31 2.60
C LEU A 111 8.77 15.21 1.07
N THR A 112 7.67 14.68 0.53
CA THR A 112 7.43 14.60 -0.91
C THR A 112 7.10 15.96 -1.54
N MET A 113 6.81 16.99 -0.73
CA MET A 113 6.61 18.35 -1.22
C MET A 113 7.89 18.92 -1.88
N PRO A 114 7.75 19.87 -2.81
CA PRO A 114 8.88 20.58 -3.39
C PRO A 114 9.75 21.23 -2.32
N LYS A 115 11.08 21.19 -2.52
CA LYS A 115 12.06 21.72 -1.56
C LYS A 115 11.82 23.20 -1.22
N THR A 116 11.44 24.00 -2.23
CA THR A 116 11.13 25.42 -2.08
C THR A 116 9.93 25.65 -1.16
N ALA A 117 8.85 24.88 -1.35
CA ALA A 117 7.66 24.94 -0.51
C ALA A 117 7.98 24.57 0.95
N LEU A 118 8.72 23.48 1.17
CA LEU A 118 9.13 23.08 2.52
C LEU A 118 10.01 24.14 3.21
N LYS A 119 10.94 24.77 2.49
CA LYS A 119 11.75 25.87 3.04
C LYS A 119 10.89 27.07 3.44
N GLN A 120 9.94 27.46 2.59
CA GLN A 120 9.02 28.56 2.90
C GLN A 120 8.17 28.24 4.13
N LEU A 121 7.62 27.02 4.22
CA LEU A 121 6.86 26.60 5.39
C LEU A 121 7.69 26.62 6.68
N LEU A 122 8.95 26.17 6.64
CA LEU A 122 9.85 26.25 7.79
C LEU A 122 10.14 27.69 8.22
N MET A 123 10.36 28.60 7.26
CA MET A 123 10.60 30.01 7.57
C MET A 123 9.36 30.65 8.19
N GLN A 124 8.18 30.40 7.61
CA GLN A 124 6.91 30.90 8.12
C GLN A 124 6.61 30.34 9.51
N SER A 125 6.90 29.06 9.74
CA SER A 125 6.65 28.44 11.03
C SER A 125 7.56 28.95 12.13
N ALA A 126 8.84 29.19 11.81
CA ALA A 126 9.77 29.82 12.72
C ALA A 126 9.33 31.24 13.08
N HIS A 127 8.82 32.00 12.12
CA HIS A 127 8.31 33.36 12.36
C HIS A 127 7.02 33.38 13.19
N LEU A 128 6.08 32.47 12.90
CA LEU A 128 4.75 32.43 13.52
C LEU A 128 4.72 31.60 14.83
N GLY A 129 5.82 30.93 15.18
CA GLY A 129 5.87 30.03 16.34
C GLY A 129 4.96 28.79 16.20
N VAL A 130 4.63 28.42 14.96
CA VAL A 130 3.73 27.30 14.66
C VAL A 130 4.54 26.00 14.53
N PRO A 131 4.19 24.91 15.25
CA PRO A 131 4.91 23.66 15.11
C PRO A 131 4.60 22.96 13.78
N LEU A 132 5.67 22.63 13.04
CA LEU A 132 5.61 21.73 11.89
C LEU A 132 5.96 20.30 12.30
N VAL A 133 5.14 19.36 11.86
CA VAL A 133 5.39 17.93 12.07
C VAL A 133 5.49 17.23 10.73
N ILE A 134 6.67 16.68 10.43
CA ILE A 134 6.89 15.85 9.26
C ILE A 134 6.32 14.45 9.54
N ARG A 135 5.44 13.96 8.65
CA ARG A 135 4.86 12.62 8.77
C ARG A 135 5.37 11.66 7.70
N GLY A 136 5.63 10.43 8.13
CA GLY A 136 6.03 9.33 7.27
C GLY A 136 7.52 9.32 6.91
N VAL A 137 7.91 8.23 6.26
CA VAL A 137 9.24 8.08 5.65
C VAL A 137 9.09 8.20 4.14
N LEU A 138 10.16 8.62 3.47
CA LEU A 138 10.22 8.60 2.02
C LEU A 138 10.14 7.15 1.48
N PRO A 139 9.63 6.93 0.25
CA PRO A 139 9.58 5.59 -0.36
C PRO A 139 10.94 4.91 -0.46
N GLU A 140 12.02 5.68 -0.58
CA GLU A 140 13.40 5.20 -0.62
C GLU A 140 13.94 4.79 0.77
N GLY A 141 13.13 4.95 1.82
CA GLY A 141 13.42 4.51 3.18
C GLY A 141 13.96 5.59 4.11
N PHE A 142 14.29 5.16 5.33
CA PHE A 142 14.74 6.05 6.41
C PHE A 142 16.06 6.78 6.10
N PRO A 143 17.10 6.17 5.50
CA PRO A 143 18.33 6.89 5.18
C PRO A 143 18.13 8.05 4.21
N ALA A 144 17.26 7.87 3.20
CA ALA A 144 16.89 8.93 2.26
C ALA A 144 16.09 10.04 2.96
N THR A 145 15.22 9.67 3.89
CA THR A 145 14.43 10.58 4.74
C THR A 145 15.36 11.51 5.54
N VAL A 146 16.37 10.96 6.23
CA VAL A 146 17.34 11.74 7.01
C VAL A 146 18.10 12.72 6.11
N LYS A 147 18.65 12.25 4.99
CA LYS A 147 19.35 13.10 4.02
C LYS A 147 18.47 14.25 3.51
N ARG A 148 17.18 13.98 3.26
CA ARG A 148 16.22 15.00 2.81
C ARG A 148 15.98 16.06 3.88
N ILE A 149 15.85 15.66 5.14
CA ILE A 149 15.68 16.58 6.27
C ILE A 149 16.95 17.41 6.49
N GLU A 150 18.13 16.80 6.47
CA GLU A 150 19.41 17.52 6.57
C GLU A 150 19.55 18.58 5.48
N ALA A 151 19.21 18.24 4.23
CA ALA A 151 19.25 19.18 3.09
C ALA A 151 18.20 20.29 3.16
N LEU A 152 17.23 20.18 4.06
CA LEU A 152 16.18 21.17 4.29
C LEU A 152 16.58 22.17 5.39
N ILE A 153 17.24 21.68 6.44
CA ILE A 153 17.68 22.47 7.60
C ILE A 153 19.01 23.19 7.34
N ARG A 154 19.88 22.61 6.50
CA ARG A 154 21.16 23.20 6.08
C ARG A 154 21.00 24.19 4.91
#